data_AF-A0AAV9Z4J9-F1
#
_entry.id   AF-A0AAV9Z4J9-F1
#
_cell.length_a   1.000
_cell.length_b   1.000
_cell.length_c   1.000
_cell.angle_alpha   90.00
_cell.angle_beta   90.00
_cell.angle_gamma   90.00
#
_symmetry.space_group_name_H-M   'P 1'
#
loop_
_entity.id
_entity.type
_entity.pdbx_description
1 polymer ?
#
loop_
_entity_poly.entity_id
_entity_poly.type
_entity_poly.pdbx_seq_one_letter_code
_entity_poly.pdbx_strand_id
1 'polypeptide(L)' 'ARLSACVTDGVTLGHTCCGVHNCQIALTNQKALFCPAHSELRFVCSIQGCDARSEVGWRTCSASAH' A
#
# COMPACT_ATOMS: atom_id res chain seq x y z
N ALA A 1 6.18 -43.05 6.49
CA ALA A 1 5.38 -41.95 5.91
C ALA A 1 6.33 -40.97 5.24
N ARG A 2 6.15 -40.67 3.94
CA ARG A 2 7.04 -39.77 3.19
C ARG A 2 6.52 -38.33 3.33
N LEU A 3 7.23 -37.52 4.10
CA LEU A 3 6.92 -36.10 4.25
C LEU A 3 7.41 -35.37 2.99
N SER A 4 6.49 -34.79 2.23
CA SER A 4 6.83 -33.94 1.08
C SER A 4 6.76 -32.50 1.57
N ALA A 5 7.90 -31.81 1.59
CA ALA A 5 7.97 -30.40 1.93
C ALA A 5 7.47 -29.58 0.73
N CYS A 6 6.46 -28.75 0.95
CA CYS A 6 6.03 -27.72 0.00
C CYS A 6 6.87 -26.46 0.28
N VAL A 7 7.55 -25.96 -0.74
CA VAL A 7 8.24 -24.66 -0.70
C VAL A 7 7.23 -23.64 -1.22
N THR A 8 6.60 -22.90 -0.32
CA THR A 8 5.84 -21.70 -0.70
C THR A 8 6.87 -20.62 -1.03
N ASP A 9 6.74 -20.00 -2.21
CA ASP A 9 7.55 -18.84 -2.61
C ASP A 9 7.61 -17.87 -1.43
N GLY A 10 8.82 -17.49 -1.03
CA GLY A 10 9.08 -16.63 0.11
C GLY A 10 8.55 -15.23 -0.16
N VAL A 11 7.22 -15.07 -0.18
CA VAL A 11 6.56 -13.79 -0.06
C VAL A 11 6.88 -13.33 1.34
N THR A 12 7.93 -12.53 1.45
CA THR A 12 8.42 -11.91 2.67
C THR A 12 7.24 -11.30 3.40
N LEU A 13 6.70 -12.03 4.38
CA LEU A 13 5.71 -11.53 5.32
C LEU A 13 6.37 -10.40 6.10
N GLY A 14 6.33 -9.18 5.58
CA GLY A 14 6.87 -8.00 6.25
C GLY A 14 7.75 -7.07 5.42
N HIS A 15 7.98 -7.28 4.12
CA HIS A 15 8.54 -6.17 3.33
C HIS A 15 7.41 -5.18 3.04
N THR A 16 7.31 -4.15 3.88
CA THR A 16 6.46 -3.00 3.59
C THR A 16 6.95 -2.43 2.27
N CYS A 17 6.16 -2.61 1.21
CA CYS A 17 6.38 -2.00 -0.10
C CYS A 17 5.53 -0.74 -0.21
N CYS A 18 5.95 0.20 -1.04
CA CYS A 18 5.10 1.32 -1.38
C CYS A 18 3.81 0.80 -2.01
N GLY A 19 2.67 1.45 -1.72
CA GLY A 19 1.36 1.12 -2.30
C GLY A 19 1.26 1.39 -3.82
N VAL A 20 2.31 1.92 -4.44
CA VAL A 20 2.41 2.09 -5.90
C VAL A 20 2.98 0.82 -6.50
N HIS A 21 2.28 0.27 -7.48
CA HIS A 21 2.70 -0.91 -8.19
C HIS A 21 4.10 -0.73 -8.79
N ASN A 22 4.97 -1.73 -8.60
CA ASN A 22 6.36 -1.73 -9.09
C ASN A 22 7.26 -0.61 -8.52
N CYS A 23 6.87 0.04 -7.42
CA CYS A 23 7.76 0.98 -6.74
C CYS A 23 8.77 0.24 -5.86
N GLN A 24 10.06 0.43 -6.14
CA GLN A 24 11.18 -0.18 -5.42
C GLN A 24 11.78 0.71 -4.33
N ILE A 25 11.18 1.88 -4.07
CA ILE A 25 11.69 2.84 -3.10
C ILE A 25 11.31 2.37 -1.69
N ALA A 26 12.31 2.26 -0.82
CA ALA A 26 12.11 1.95 0.59
C ALA A 26 11.22 3.00 1.27
N LEU A 27 10.31 2.55 2.13
CA LEU A 27 9.47 3.48 2.88
C LEU A 27 10.26 4.10 4.03
N THR A 28 9.87 5.33 4.38
CA THR A 28 10.45 6.04 5.52
C THR A 28 10.18 5.34 6.85
N ASN A 29 9.06 4.62 6.96
CA ASN A 29 8.65 3.92 8.17
C ASN A 29 7.89 2.63 7.83
N GLN A 30 7.95 1.65 8.72
CA GLN A 30 7.17 0.40 8.61
C GLN A 30 5.64 0.64 8.66
N LYS A 31 5.20 1.80 9.16
CA LYS A 31 3.79 2.21 9.19
C LYS A 31 3.38 3.05 7.97
N ALA A 32 4.34 3.50 7.15
CA ALA A 32 4.00 4.26 5.96
C ALA A 32 3.37 3.31 4.93
N LEU A 33 2.40 3.83 4.16
CA LEU A 33 1.81 3.10 3.04
C LEU A 33 2.53 3.42 1.74
N PHE A 34 3.14 4.61 1.67
CA PHE A 34 3.83 5.12 0.49
C PHE A 34 5.25 5.52 0.84
N CYS A 35 6.15 5.37 -0.13
CA CYS A 35 7.53 5.84 -0.03
C CYS A 35 7.57 7.39 -0.02
N PRO A 36 8.70 8.03 0.34
CA PRO A 36 8.78 9.49 0.37
C PRO A 36 8.44 10.14 -0.99
N ALA A 37 8.80 9.49 -2.10
CA ALA A 37 8.46 9.95 -3.46
C ALA A 37 6.96 9.88 -3.79
N HIS A 38 6.21 9.01 -3.11
CA HIS A 38 4.76 8.86 -3.28
C HIS A 38 4.00 9.28 -2.02
N SER A 39 4.63 10.05 -1.13
CA SER A 39 4.03 10.44 0.14
C SER A 39 2.76 11.25 -0.04
N GLU A 40 2.65 11.95 -1.16
CA GLU A 40 1.46 12.70 -1.58
C GLU A 40 0.24 11.82 -1.89
N LEU A 41 0.42 10.58 -2.35
CA LEU A 41 -0.68 9.64 -2.58
C LEU A 41 -1.41 9.24 -1.29
N ARG A 42 -0.79 9.46 -0.12
CA ARG A 42 -1.46 9.28 1.18
C ARG A 42 -2.62 10.26 1.37
N PHE A 43 -2.60 11.37 0.64
CA PHE A 43 -3.62 12.41 0.66
C PHE A 43 -4.59 12.29 -0.51
N VAL A 44 -4.47 11.25 -1.33
CA VAL A 44 -5.39 10.98 -2.43
C VAL A 44 -6.36 9.89 -1.98
N CYS A 45 -7.60 9.98 -2.45
CA CYS A 45 -8.60 8.96 -2.20
C CYS A 45 -8.08 7.59 -2.66
N SER A 46 -8.17 6.59 -1.78
CA SER A 46 -7.76 5.22 -2.07
C SER A 46 -8.71 4.50 -3.03
N ILE A 47 -9.81 5.13 -3.45
CA ILE A 47 -10.77 4.58 -4.42
C ILE A 47 -10.18 4.66 -5.83
N GLN A 48 -10.18 3.53 -6.52
CA GLN A 48 -9.70 3.45 -7.89
C GLN A 48 -10.52 4.36 -8.81
N GLY A 49 -9.85 5.32 -9.47
CA GLY A 49 -10.49 6.31 -10.34
C GLY A 49 -11.01 7.57 -9.63
N CYS A 50 -10.67 7.75 -8.34
CA CYS A 50 -10.95 8.98 -7.61
C CYS A 50 -9.65 9.75 -7.31
N ASP A 51 -9.45 10.87 -7.98
CA ASP A 51 -8.31 11.78 -7.76
C ASP A 51 -8.57 12.85 -6.68
N ALA A 52 -9.69 12.73 -5.96
CA ALA A 52 -10.03 13.67 -4.90
C ALA A 52 -9.08 13.52 -3.70
N ARG A 53 -8.88 14.62 -2.95
CA ARG A 53 -8.08 14.60 -1.73
C ARG A 53 -8.80 13.78 -0.64
N SER A 54 -8.08 12.92 0.05
CA SER A 54 -8.59 12.18 1.21
C SER A 54 -8.87 13.13 2.37
N GLU A 55 -9.86 12.78 3.18
CA GLU A 55 -10.19 13.55 4.38
C GLU A 55 -9.15 13.29 5.49
N VAL A 56 -8.94 14.27 6.38
CA VAL A 56 -7.94 14.13 7.46
C VAL A 56 -8.33 12.98 8.38
N GLY A 57 -7.43 12.01 8.54
CA GLY A 57 -7.69 10.78 9.32
C GLY A 57 -8.33 9.65 8.53
N TRP A 58 -8.77 9.91 7.29
CA TRP A 58 -9.39 8.94 6.40
C TRP A 58 -8.52 8.68 5.17
N ARG A 59 -8.73 7.51 4.55
CA ARG A 59 -8.08 7.14 3.28
C ARG A 59 -8.97 7.42 2.06
N THR A 60 -10.20 7.87 2.30
CA THR A 60 -11.18 8.20 1.26
C THR A 60 -11.54 9.67 1.33
N CYS A 61 -12.03 10.21 0.23
CA CYS A 61 -12.68 11.51 0.24
C CYS A 61 -14.11 11.38 0.81
N SER A 62 -14.73 12.50 1.15
CA SER A 62 -16.09 12.57 1.67
C SER A 62 -17.18 12.49 0.59
N ALA A 63 -16.80 12.20 -0.66
CA ALA A 63 -17.77 12.06 -1.74
C ALA A 63 -18.63 10.80 -1.48
N SER A 64 -19.95 10.99 -1.45
CA SER A 64 -20.94 9.92 -1.29
C SER A 64 -21.05 8.98 -2.50
N ALA A 65 -20.24 9.18 -3.53
CA ALA A 65 -20.24 8.43 -4.78
C ALA A 65 -19.42 7.13 -4.71
N HIS A 66 -18.95 6.74 -3.53
CA HIS A 66 -18.07 5.59 -3.29
C HIS A 66 -18.61 4.71 -2.16
#